data_AF-A0A4R4AA86-F1
#
_entry.id   AF-A0A4R4AA86-F1
#
_cell.length_a   1.000
_cell.length_b   1.000
_cell.length_c   1.000
_cell.angle_alpha   90.00
_cell.angle_beta   90.00
_cell.angle_gamma   90.00
#
_symmetry.space_group_name_H-M   'P 1'
#
loop_
_entity.id
_entity.type
_entity.pdbx_description
1 polymer ?
#
loop_
_entity_poly.entity_id
_entity_poly.type
_entity_poly.pdbx_seq_one_letter_code
_entity_poly.pdbx_strand_id
1 'polypeptide(L)'
;MSPNPLQHRQRGAVLIIALIFLTVLALIGTTSAVQNTQQERMSTSIRNHDLAFQAAEAALRAADQALMADTISDRDQFEQDHTIAHDADNTPAYRRDRFNWGQTQVVSVSTALDGLAEQPRYVIERLSEAPCEPGGTRQCAYYRVSARGVGADPASVVILQSLYRLE
;
A
#
# COMPACT_ATOMS: atom_id res chain seq x y z
N MET A 1 -19.61 -81.70 -37.94
CA MET A 1 -18.75 -81.13 -36.87
C MET A 1 -18.11 -79.85 -37.40
N SER A 2 -18.52 -78.71 -36.86
CA SER A 2 -18.10 -77.36 -37.26
C SER A 2 -16.80 -76.93 -36.55
N PRO A 3 -15.92 -76.16 -37.20
CA PRO A 3 -14.78 -75.54 -36.52
C PRO A 3 -15.20 -74.25 -35.78
N ASN A 4 -14.61 -74.06 -34.60
CA ASN A 4 -14.90 -72.98 -33.64
C ASN A 4 -14.12 -71.71 -34.02
N PRO A 5 -14.70 -70.48 -33.99
CA PRO A 5 -14.00 -69.27 -34.37
C PRO A 5 -13.00 -68.80 -33.29
N LEU A 6 -11.85 -68.31 -33.74
CA LEU A 6 -10.76 -67.82 -32.89
C LEU A 6 -11.18 -66.60 -32.06
N GLN A 7 -11.14 -66.75 -30.74
CA GLN A 7 -11.46 -65.70 -29.78
C GLN A 7 -10.34 -64.64 -29.78
N HIS A 8 -10.63 -63.49 -30.38
CA HIS A 8 -9.71 -62.36 -30.47
C HIS A 8 -9.49 -61.73 -29.09
N ARG A 9 -8.31 -61.98 -28.51
CA ARG A 9 -7.85 -61.41 -27.24
C ARG A 9 -7.39 -59.96 -27.49
N GLN A 10 -8.31 -59.01 -27.49
CA GLN A 10 -7.96 -57.60 -27.34
C GLN A 10 -7.76 -57.28 -25.85
N ARG A 11 -6.51 -57.30 -25.39
CA ARG A 11 -6.10 -56.80 -24.07
C ARG A 11 -4.85 -55.96 -24.26
N GLY A 12 -4.97 -54.63 -24.18
CA GLY A 12 -3.79 -53.77 -24.13
C GLY A 12 -4.04 -52.26 -24.30
N ALA A 13 -5.02 -51.84 -25.11
CA ALA A 13 -5.17 -50.42 -25.47
C ALA A 13 -6.04 -49.60 -24.50
N VAL A 14 -6.98 -50.22 -23.79
CA VAL A 14 -7.98 -49.51 -22.95
C VAL A 14 -7.33 -48.71 -21.83
N LEU A 15 -6.31 -49.27 -21.16
CA LEU A 15 -5.62 -48.59 -20.07
C LEU A 15 -4.88 -47.34 -20.56
N ILE A 16 -4.24 -47.42 -21.73
CA ILE A 16 -3.51 -46.30 -22.32
C ILE A 16 -4.48 -45.19 -22.71
N ILE A 17 -5.61 -45.55 -23.35
CA ILE A 17 -6.65 -44.60 -23.73
C ILE A 17 -7.27 -43.94 -22.49
N ALA A 18 -7.57 -44.71 -21.45
CA ALA A 18 -8.08 -44.19 -20.18
C ALA A 18 -7.09 -43.24 -19.49
N LEU A 19 -5.79 -43.56 -19.52
CA LEU A 19 -4.74 -42.68 -18.98
C LEU A 19 -4.61 -41.38 -19.78
N ILE A 20 -4.67 -41.43 -21.12
CA ILE A 20 -4.66 -40.23 -21.96
C ILE A 20 -5.87 -39.35 -21.66
N PHE A 21 -7.07 -39.94 -21.56
CA PHE A 21 -8.26 -39.17 -21.20
C PHE A 21 -8.16 -38.58 -19.78
N LEU A 22 -7.64 -39.36 -18.82
CA LEU A 22 -7.46 -38.89 -17.44
C LEU A 22 -6.44 -37.74 -17.36
N THR A 23 -5.33 -37.81 -18.09
CA THR A 23 -4.32 -36.73 -18.10
C THR A 23 -4.84 -35.47 -18.79
N VAL A 24 -5.59 -35.59 -19.89
CA VAL A 24 -6.23 -34.45 -20.56
C VAL A 24 -7.23 -33.77 -19.62
N LEU A 25 -8.09 -34.55 -18.95
CA LEU A 25 -9.03 -34.00 -17.97
C LEU A 25 -8.31 -33.35 -16.78
N ALA A 26 -7.20 -33.93 -16.30
CA ALA A 26 -6.41 -33.36 -15.21
C ALA A 26 -5.74 -32.03 -15.63
N LEU A 27 -5.18 -31.94 -16.84
CA LEU A 27 -4.59 -30.71 -17.36
C LEU A 27 -5.63 -29.59 -17.48
N ILE A 28 -6.84 -29.90 -17.96
CA ILE A 28 -7.94 -28.94 -18.06
C ILE A 28 -8.42 -28.51 -16.66
N GLY A 29 -8.50 -29.43 -15.69
CA GLY A 29 -8.93 -29.11 -14.33
C GLY A 29 -7.95 -28.23 -13.55
N THR A 30 -6.64 -28.43 -13.74
CA THR A 30 -5.61 -27.67 -13.00
C THR A 30 -5.54 -26.19 -13.39
N THR A 31 -5.78 -25.84 -14.66
CA THR A 31 -5.72 -24.45 -15.13
C THR A 31 -6.86 -23.59 -14.54
N SER A 32 -8.07 -24.14 -14.41
CA SER A 32 -9.20 -23.45 -13.77
C SER A 32 -8.98 -23.22 -12.28
N ALA A 33 -8.35 -24.15 -11.57
CA ALA A 33 -8.05 -24.00 -10.15
C ALA A 33 -7.02 -22.88 -9.90
N VAL A 34 -6.00 -22.76 -10.74
CA VAL A 34 -4.97 -21.71 -10.62
C VAL A 34 -5.54 -20.31 -10.85
N GLN A 35 -6.48 -20.15 -11.79
CA GLN A 35 -7.10 -18.85 -12.09
C GLN A 35 -7.93 -18.30 -10.92
N ASN A 36 -8.70 -19.15 -10.25
CA ASN A 36 -9.54 -18.74 -9.12
C ASN A 36 -8.69 -18.23 -7.93
N THR A 37 -7.56 -18.88 -7.63
CA THR A 37 -6.68 -18.47 -6.52
C THR A 37 -5.98 -17.12 -6.75
N GLN A 38 -5.75 -16.73 -8.01
CA GLN A 38 -5.12 -15.44 -8.33
C GLN A 38 -6.10 -14.28 -8.17
N GLN A 39 -7.36 -14.47 -8.55
CA GLN A 39 -8.40 -13.44 -8.43
C GLN A 39 -8.73 -13.12 -6.97
N GLU A 40 -8.79 -14.13 -6.11
CA GLU A 40 -9.02 -13.96 -4.66
C GLU A 40 -7.89 -13.16 -3.98
N ARG A 41 -6.64 -13.45 -4.32
CA ARG A 41 -5.47 -12.71 -3.82
C ARG A 41 -5.42 -11.28 -4.34
N MET A 42 -5.77 -11.04 -5.60
CA MET A 42 -5.83 -9.70 -6.17
C MET A 42 -6.94 -8.86 -5.51
N SER A 43 -8.12 -9.44 -5.28
CA SER A 43 -9.22 -8.77 -4.57
C SER A 43 -8.83 -8.40 -3.14
N THR A 44 -8.13 -9.29 -2.44
CA THR A 44 -7.61 -9.03 -1.09
C THR A 44 -6.53 -7.94 -1.09
N SER A 45 -5.59 -8.00 -2.02
CA SER A 45 -4.51 -7.00 -2.16
C SER A 45 -5.05 -5.60 -2.49
N ILE A 46 -6.04 -5.50 -3.38
CA ILE A 46 -6.68 -4.23 -3.73
C ILE A 46 -7.39 -3.66 -2.50
N ARG A 47 -8.19 -4.48 -1.80
CA ARG A 47 -8.86 -4.03 -0.57
C ARG A 47 -7.88 -3.54 0.49
N ASN A 48 -6.76 -4.24 0.69
CA ASN A 48 -5.72 -3.82 1.62
C ASN A 48 -5.09 -2.49 1.21
N HIS A 49 -4.84 -2.30 -0.09
CA HIS A 49 -4.29 -1.06 -0.62
C HIS A 49 -5.26 0.12 -0.47
N ASP A 50 -6.55 -0.08 -0.76
CA ASP A 50 -7.58 0.95 -0.59
C ASP A 50 -7.72 1.37 0.87
N LEU A 51 -7.69 0.39 1.80
CA LEU A 51 -7.73 0.68 3.23
C LEU A 51 -6.48 1.44 3.69
N ALA A 52 -5.29 1.05 3.23
CA ALA A 52 -4.04 1.76 3.49
C ALA A 52 -4.10 3.21 2.95
N PHE A 53 -4.67 3.41 1.76
CA PHE A 53 -4.84 4.73 1.16
C PHE A 53 -5.78 5.62 1.99
N GLN A 54 -6.94 5.10 2.40
CA GLN A 54 -7.88 5.82 3.26
C GLN A 54 -7.24 6.22 4.60
N ALA A 55 -6.44 5.32 5.18
CA ALA A 55 -5.71 5.62 6.42
C ALA A 55 -4.65 6.71 6.22
N ALA A 56 -3.90 6.65 5.11
CA ALA A 56 -2.93 7.69 4.77
C ALA A 56 -3.62 9.05 4.54
N GLU A 57 -4.78 9.06 3.89
CA GLU A 57 -5.56 10.28 3.67
C GLU A 57 -6.11 10.84 5.00
N ALA A 58 -6.57 9.98 5.92
CA ALA A 58 -6.99 10.40 7.25
C ALA A 58 -5.85 11.08 8.02
N ALA A 59 -4.63 10.52 7.96
CA ALA A 59 -3.47 11.15 8.56
C ALA A 59 -3.06 12.45 7.88
N LEU A 60 -3.17 12.55 6.55
CA LEU A 60 -2.89 13.79 5.83
C LEU A 60 -3.88 14.89 6.22
N ARG A 61 -5.17 14.57 6.35
CA ARG A 61 -6.20 15.51 6.82
C ARG A 61 -5.97 15.95 8.27
N ALA A 62 -5.52 15.04 9.14
CA ALA A 62 -5.18 15.40 10.51
C ALA A 62 -3.95 16.33 10.58
N ALA A 63 -2.96 16.13 9.71
CA ALA A 63 -1.81 17.02 9.60
C ALA A 63 -2.21 18.42 9.08
N ASP A 64 -3.09 18.46 8.08
CA ASP A 64 -3.67 19.70 7.56
C ASP A 64 -4.40 20.47 8.67
N GLN A 65 -5.23 19.76 9.44
CA GLN A 65 -5.88 20.33 10.62
C GLN A 65 -4.86 20.80 11.65
N ALA A 66 -3.77 20.08 11.92
CA ALA A 66 -2.74 20.54 12.85
C ALA A 66 -2.01 21.80 12.38
N LEU A 67 -1.75 21.91 11.07
CA LEU A 67 -1.16 23.09 10.44
C LEU A 67 -2.12 24.29 10.40
N MET A 68 -3.43 24.05 10.35
CA MET A 68 -4.48 25.09 10.31
C MET A 68 -5.04 25.47 11.68
N ALA A 69 -5.06 24.52 12.65
CA ALA A 69 -5.71 24.65 13.95
C ALA A 69 -5.02 25.66 14.87
N ASP A 70 -3.91 26.23 14.43
CA ASP A 70 -3.23 27.28 15.15
C ASP A 70 -2.60 28.23 14.12
N THR A 71 -3.16 29.44 13.99
CA THR A 71 -2.34 30.61 13.70
C THR A 71 -1.43 30.76 14.91
N ILE A 72 -0.34 29.99 14.87
CA ILE A 72 0.41 29.52 16.03
C ILE A 72 0.79 30.69 16.92
N SER A 73 0.19 30.77 18.12
CA SER A 73 0.57 31.80 19.10
C SER A 73 2.06 31.67 19.50
N ASP A 74 2.68 30.51 19.23
CA ASP A 74 4.12 30.28 19.31
C ASP A 74 4.60 29.27 18.24
N ARG A 75 4.77 29.74 16.99
CA ARG A 75 5.23 28.93 15.84
C ARG A 75 6.52 28.15 16.13
N ASP A 76 7.42 28.74 16.90
CA ASP A 76 8.74 28.18 17.14
C ASP A 76 8.67 26.93 18.03
N GLN A 77 7.68 26.82 18.93
CA GLN A 77 7.43 25.59 19.69
C GLN A 77 6.82 24.48 18.84
N PHE A 78 5.80 24.80 18.03
CA PHE A 78 5.20 23.82 17.13
C PHE A 78 6.24 23.21 16.20
N GLU A 79 7.10 24.05 15.61
CA GLU A 79 8.15 23.59 14.72
C GLU A 79 9.16 22.67 15.44
N GLN A 80 9.57 23.00 16.67
CA GLN A 80 10.49 22.15 17.44
C GLN A 80 9.88 20.78 17.78
N ASP A 81 8.60 20.75 18.13
CA ASP A 81 7.94 19.54 18.62
C ASP A 81 7.43 18.63 17.49
N HIS A 82 6.98 19.21 16.38
CA HIS A 82 6.21 18.51 15.35
C HIS A 82 6.86 18.50 13.96
N THR A 83 7.97 19.21 13.76
CA THR A 83 8.65 19.24 12.47
C THR A 83 10.03 18.60 12.50
N ILE A 84 10.39 17.97 11.39
CA ILE A 84 11.76 17.52 11.11
C ILE A 84 12.43 18.49 10.13
N ALA A 85 13.76 18.57 10.22
CA ALA A 85 14.55 19.29 9.24
C ALA A 85 14.39 18.69 7.84
N HIS A 86 14.69 19.51 6.82
CA HIS A 86 14.64 19.06 5.43
C HIS A 86 15.45 17.78 5.23
N ASP A 87 14.78 16.77 4.69
CA ASP A 87 15.34 15.49 4.34
C ASP A 87 15.60 15.43 2.83
N ALA A 88 16.88 15.42 2.47
CA ALA A 88 17.33 15.35 1.09
C ALA A 88 16.98 13.99 0.43
N ASP A 89 16.83 12.93 1.23
CA ASP A 89 16.52 11.58 0.76
C ASP A 89 15.01 11.31 0.71
N ASN A 90 14.18 12.33 0.44
CA ASN A 90 12.72 12.21 0.37
C ASN A 90 12.21 11.49 -0.91
N THR A 91 12.56 10.22 -1.05
CA THR A 91 11.99 9.33 -2.07
C THR A 91 10.87 8.47 -1.46
N PRO A 92 9.90 8.00 -2.26
CA PRO A 92 8.88 7.06 -1.78
C PRO A 92 9.46 5.77 -1.17
N ALA A 93 10.60 5.29 -1.68
CA ALA A 93 11.31 4.13 -1.14
C ALA A 93 11.92 4.42 0.23
N TYR A 94 12.63 5.54 0.38
CA TYR A 94 13.18 5.95 1.67
C TYR A 94 12.08 6.12 2.73
N ARG A 95 11.00 6.84 2.40
CA ARG A 95 9.86 7.05 3.31
C ARG A 95 9.19 5.75 3.72
N ARG A 96 9.25 4.70 2.92
CA ARG A 96 8.66 3.40 3.24
C ARG A 96 9.59 2.52 4.08
N ASP A 97 10.85 2.42 3.66
CA ASP A 97 11.73 1.33 4.06
C ASP A 97 12.83 1.75 5.06
N ARG A 98 13.18 3.04 5.09
CA ARG A 98 14.35 3.56 5.80
C ARG A 98 13.99 4.61 6.85
N PHE A 99 13.01 5.45 6.56
CA PHE A 99 12.54 6.49 7.47
C PHE A 99 11.97 5.88 8.75
N ASN A 100 12.40 6.37 9.92
CA ASN A 100 11.92 5.91 11.21
C ASN A 100 10.55 6.52 11.55
N TRP A 101 9.47 5.77 11.32
CA TRP A 101 8.10 6.16 11.68
C TRP A 101 7.78 6.09 13.18
N GLY A 102 8.72 5.69 14.03
CA GLY A 102 8.57 5.64 15.49
C GLY A 102 9.29 6.75 16.25
N GLN A 103 9.89 7.71 15.55
CA GLN A 103 10.55 8.85 16.19
C GLN A 103 9.53 9.87 16.75
N THR A 104 10.00 10.74 17.66
CA THR A 104 9.16 11.64 18.45
C THR A 104 8.29 12.59 17.61
N GLN A 105 8.84 13.16 16.53
CA GLN A 105 8.15 14.12 15.67
C GLN A 105 7.11 13.46 14.73
N VAL A 106 6.98 12.13 14.76
CA VAL A 106 5.96 11.42 13.99
C VAL A 106 4.70 11.29 14.82
N VAL A 107 3.60 11.87 14.31
CA VAL A 107 2.32 11.88 14.99
C VAL A 107 1.48 10.70 14.53
N SER A 108 0.96 9.91 15.48
CA SER A 108 -0.01 8.84 15.20
C SER A 108 -1.43 9.39 15.27
N VAL A 109 -2.27 8.99 14.33
CA VAL A 109 -3.64 9.50 14.19
C VAL A 109 -4.64 8.40 14.54
N SER A 110 -5.49 8.67 15.53
CA SER A 110 -6.65 7.82 15.81
C SER A 110 -7.70 8.03 14.72
N THR A 111 -8.13 6.95 14.07
CA THR A 111 -9.17 6.98 13.03
C THR A 111 -10.24 5.95 13.36
N ALA A 112 -11.45 6.15 12.83
CA ALA A 112 -12.54 5.19 12.94
C ALA A 112 -12.50 4.07 11.87
N LEU A 113 -11.42 3.97 11.09
CA LEU A 113 -11.23 2.91 10.11
C LEU A 113 -10.92 1.59 10.83
N ASP A 114 -11.78 0.59 10.64
CA ASP A 114 -11.59 -0.74 11.21
C ASP A 114 -10.63 -1.59 10.38
N GLY A 115 -9.96 -2.53 11.05
CA GLY A 115 -9.14 -3.56 10.40
C GLY A 115 -7.79 -3.08 9.90
N LEU A 116 -7.31 -1.91 10.33
CA LEU A 116 -5.93 -1.48 10.09
C LEU A 116 -4.96 -2.33 10.92
N ALA A 117 -3.83 -2.72 10.32
CA ALA A 117 -2.75 -3.36 11.07
C ALA A 117 -2.05 -2.37 12.02
N GLU A 118 -1.95 -1.10 11.62
CA GLU A 118 -1.38 -0.02 12.42
C GLU A 118 -2.16 1.28 12.19
N GLN A 119 -2.29 2.09 13.25
CA GLN A 119 -2.83 3.44 13.10
C GLN A 119 -1.95 4.27 12.15
N PRO A 120 -2.55 5.08 11.26
CA PRO A 120 -1.79 5.88 10.33
C PRO A 120 -1.04 6.99 11.05
N ARG A 121 0.05 7.43 10.44
CA ARG A 121 0.95 8.42 11.03
C ARG A 121 1.29 9.49 10.01
N TYR A 122 1.64 10.68 10.47
CA TYR A 122 2.21 11.71 9.62
C TYR A 122 3.45 12.32 10.24
N VAL A 123 4.25 12.95 9.39
CA VAL A 123 5.36 13.79 9.79
C VAL A 123 5.38 15.04 8.94
N ILE A 124 5.70 16.16 9.58
CA ILE A 124 5.81 17.46 8.95
C ILE A 124 7.29 17.76 8.79
N GLU A 125 7.70 18.13 7.59
CA GLU A 125 9.06 18.50 7.28
C GLU A 125 9.10 19.99 6.92
N ARG A 126 9.96 20.77 7.58
CA ARG A 126 10.19 22.18 7.22
C ARG A 126 11.17 22.22 6.04
N LEU A 127 10.73 22.80 4.93
CA LEU A 127 11.56 23.04 3.76
C LEU A 127 12.26 24.41 3.86
N SER A 128 13.31 24.58 3.06
CA SER A 128 14.01 25.87 2.96
C SER A 128 13.05 26.99 2.55
N GLU A 129 13.25 28.17 3.13
CA GLU A 129 12.48 29.36 2.77
C GLU A 129 12.73 29.73 1.30
N ALA A 130 11.65 30.05 0.60
CA ALA A 130 11.68 30.50 -0.78
C ALA A 130 10.77 31.73 -0.94
N PRO A 131 11.01 32.58 -1.96
CA PRO A 131 10.11 33.68 -2.27
C PRO A 131 8.67 33.19 -2.42
N CYS A 132 7.74 33.84 -1.72
CA CYS A 132 6.32 33.48 -1.76
C CYS A 132 5.75 33.52 -3.19
N GLU A 133 6.33 34.38 -4.03
CA GLU A 133 5.98 34.61 -5.43
C GLU A 133 7.26 34.72 -6.28
N PRO A 134 7.22 34.35 -7.58
CA PRO A 134 8.35 34.51 -8.48
C PRO A 134 8.83 35.98 -8.54
N GLY A 135 10.08 36.22 -8.14
CA GLY A 135 10.68 37.56 -8.11
C GLY A 135 10.31 38.40 -6.88
N GLY A 136 9.53 37.87 -5.95
CA GLY A 136 9.24 38.53 -4.68
C GLY A 136 10.42 38.53 -3.71
N THR A 137 10.42 39.47 -2.76
CA THR A 137 11.40 39.54 -1.68
C THR A 137 10.90 38.95 -0.35
N ARG A 138 9.57 38.72 -0.24
CA ARG A 138 8.96 38.09 0.93
C ARG A 138 9.28 36.60 0.93
N GLN A 139 9.97 36.12 1.97
CA GLN A 139 10.28 34.72 2.18
C GLN A 139 9.10 34.03 2.88
N CYS A 140 8.69 32.88 2.35
CA CYS A 140 7.65 32.03 2.92
C CYS A 140 8.25 30.72 3.42
N ALA A 141 7.73 30.23 4.56
CA ALA A 141 8.03 28.90 5.04
C ALA A 141 7.17 27.88 4.29
N TYR A 142 7.82 26.88 3.71
CA TYR A 142 7.17 25.76 3.05
C TYR A 142 7.31 24.52 3.92
N TYR A 143 6.23 23.74 3.96
CA TYR A 143 6.19 22.48 4.70
C TYR A 143 5.83 21.35 3.75
N ARG A 144 6.43 20.19 3.97
CA ARG A 144 6.04 18.96 3.32
C ARG A 144 5.50 18.01 4.36
N VAL A 145 4.24 17.61 4.20
CA VAL A 145 3.65 16.57 5.03
C VAL A 145 3.80 15.24 4.31
N SER A 146 4.29 14.23 5.02
CA SER A 146 4.27 12.84 4.57
C SER A 146 3.38 12.03 5.49
N ALA A 147 2.34 11.41 4.95
CA ALA A 147 1.41 10.57 5.69
C ALA A 147 1.59 9.10 5.29
N ARG A 148 1.68 8.21 6.29
CA ARG A 148 1.77 6.76 6.14
C ARG A 148 0.48 6.11 6.61
N GLY A 149 -0.14 5.35 5.73
CA GLY A 149 -1.22 4.42 6.05
C GLY A 149 -0.76 2.98 5.89
N VAL A 150 -1.24 2.10 6.77
CA VAL A 150 -1.00 0.66 6.72
C VAL A 150 -2.36 -0.02 6.65
N GLY A 151 -2.57 -0.86 5.64
CA GLY A 151 -3.81 -1.60 5.46
C GLY A 151 -3.97 -2.72 6.49
N ALA A 152 -4.88 -3.66 6.24
CA ALA A 152 -5.06 -4.83 7.12
C ALA A 152 -3.85 -5.78 7.10
N ASP A 153 -3.12 -5.80 5.98
CA ASP A 153 -1.82 -6.45 5.85
C ASP A 153 -0.71 -5.43 6.16
N PRO A 154 0.18 -5.68 7.15
CA PRO A 154 1.32 -4.83 7.45
C PRO A 154 2.23 -4.55 6.24
N ALA A 155 2.25 -5.42 5.22
CA ALA A 155 3.00 -5.20 4.00
C ALA A 155 2.33 -4.20 3.03
N SER A 156 1.05 -3.91 3.21
CA SER A 156 0.30 -2.95 2.40
C SER A 156 0.44 -1.55 2.97
N VAL A 157 1.49 -0.85 2.54
CA VAL A 157 1.82 0.50 3.00
C VAL A 157 1.59 1.51 1.88
N VAL A 158 0.88 2.60 2.18
CA VAL A 158 0.70 3.75 1.28
C VAL A 158 1.31 4.98 1.94
N ILE A 159 2.10 5.73 1.16
CA ILE A 159 2.66 7.02 1.56
C ILE A 159 2.06 8.10 0.66
N LEU A 160 1.44 9.11 1.26
CA LEU A 160 0.96 10.32 0.59
C LEU A 160 1.84 11.51 0.98
N GLN A 161 2.05 12.43 0.04
CA GLN A 161 2.81 13.65 0.28
C GLN A 161 2.04 14.87 -0.22
N SER A 162 2.07 15.94 0.56
CA SER A 162 1.50 17.23 0.19
C SER A 162 2.44 18.36 0.62
N LEU A 163 2.40 19.46 -0.13
CA LEU A 163 3.16 20.68 0.14
C LEU A 163 2.21 21.76 0.63
N TYR A 164 2.59 22.40 1.73
CA TYR A 164 1.84 23.46 2.37
C TYR A 164 2.69 24.72 2.44
N ARG A 165 2.01 25.86 2.30
CA ARG A 165 2.55 27.18 2.57
C ARG A 165 1.67 27.78 3.65
N LEU A 166 2.29 28.22 4.75
CA LEU A 166 1.61 29.02 5.75
C LEU A 166 1.77 30.50 5.36
N GLU A 167 0.68 31.27 5.39
CA GLU A 167 0.65 32.68 5.00
C GLU A 167 0.86 33.64 6.17
#